data_AF-E3MAS9-F1
#
_entry.id   AF-E3MAS9-F1
#
_cell.length_a   1.000
_cell.length_b   1.000
_cell.length_c   1.000
_cell.angle_alpha   90.00
_cell.angle_beta   90.00
_cell.angle_gamma   90.00
#
_symmetry.space_group_name_H-M   'P 1'
#
loop_
_entity.id
_entity.type
_entity.pdbx_description
1 polymer ?
#
loop_
_entity_poly.entity_id
_entity_poly.type
_entity_poly.pdbx_seq_one_letter_code
_entity_poly.pdbx_strand_id
1 'polypeptide(L)'
;MFEEYITADTVDGKVQQLIGFLVQRPAEEIDNDFNFKAVDEDRAEYFNTMVAEALTSFFNVPTESTDVEPLSTVQDIVNRINNA
;
A
#
# COMPACT_ATOMS: atom_id res chain seq x y z
N MET A 1 -14.05 5.72 0.63
CA MET A 1 -13.53 4.56 -0.14
C MET A 1 -12.38 3.88 0.59
N PHE A 2 -11.24 4.52 0.87
CA PHE A 2 -10.21 3.91 1.74
C PHE A 2 -10.46 4.11 3.24
N GLU A 3 -11.01 5.26 3.63
CA GLU A 3 -11.33 5.62 5.02
C GLU A 3 -12.29 4.64 5.72
N GLU A 4 -13.10 3.90 4.95
CA GLU A 4 -14.04 2.90 5.49
C GLU A 4 -13.35 1.57 5.86
N TYR A 5 -12.21 1.28 5.24
CA TYR A 5 -11.48 0.01 5.42
C TYR A 5 -10.20 0.20 6.25
N ILE A 6 -9.56 1.36 6.14
CA ILE A 6 -8.32 1.68 6.83
C ILE A 6 -8.64 2.33 8.18
N THR A 7 -8.58 1.52 9.23
CA THR A 7 -9.00 1.87 10.60
C THR A 7 -7.89 1.73 11.64
N ALA A 8 -6.75 1.15 11.26
CA ALA A 8 -5.61 0.98 12.17
C ALA A 8 -5.05 2.33 12.65
N ASP A 9 -4.50 2.35 13.86
CA ASP A 9 -3.97 3.57 14.48
C ASP A 9 -2.56 3.93 13.99
N THR A 10 -1.77 2.93 13.59
CA THR A 10 -0.37 3.09 13.16
C THR A 10 -0.24 3.16 11.64
N VAL A 11 0.82 3.82 11.15
CA VAL A 11 1.11 3.87 9.69
C VAL A 11 1.28 2.45 9.15
N ASP A 12 2.06 1.60 9.82
CA ASP A 12 2.26 0.20 9.45
C ASP A 12 0.92 -0.54 9.31
N GLY A 13 0.05 -0.48 10.33
CA GLY A 13 -1.24 -1.16 10.29
C GLY A 13 -2.16 -0.63 9.19
N LYS A 14 -2.11 0.68 8.91
CA LYS A 14 -2.89 1.28 7.83
C LYS A 14 -2.44 0.79 6.46
N VAL A 15 -1.12 0.69 6.25
CA VAL A 15 -0.55 0.16 5.00
C VAL A 15 -0.85 -1.32 4.86
N GLN A 16 -0.74 -2.12 5.93
CA GLN A 16 -1.12 -3.54 5.91
C GLN A 16 -2.59 -3.73 5.53
N GLN A 17 -3.50 -2.91 6.06
CA GLN A 17 -4.92 -2.93 5.69
C GLN A 17 -5.15 -2.51 4.23
N LEU A 18 -4.47 -1.47 3.76
CA LEU A 18 -4.51 -1.05 2.35
C LEU A 18 -4.07 -2.19 1.42
N ILE A 19 -2.90 -2.78 1.69
CA ILE A 19 -2.35 -3.85 0.88
C ILE A 19 -3.24 -5.09 0.93
N GLY A 20 -3.69 -5.50 2.11
CA GLY A 20 -4.63 -6.61 2.29
C GLY A 20 -5.91 -6.42 1.48
N PHE A 21 -6.48 -5.21 1.49
CA PHE A 21 -7.62 -4.87 0.64
C PHE A 21 -7.32 -5.04 -0.85
N LEU A 22 -6.18 -4.55 -1.34
CA LEU A 22 -5.83 -4.64 -2.77
C LEU A 22 -5.58 -6.08 -3.22
N VAL A 23 -4.89 -6.89 -2.41
CA VAL A 23 -4.59 -8.30 -2.73
C VAL A 23 -5.69 -9.27 -2.29
N GLN A 24 -6.81 -8.76 -1.75
CA GLN A 24 -7.95 -9.53 -1.27
C GLN A 24 -7.56 -10.56 -0.20
N ARG A 25 -6.74 -10.16 0.77
CA ARG A 25 -6.31 -10.96 1.92
C ARG A 25 -6.56 -10.24 3.26
N PRO A 26 -6.73 -11.00 4.37
CA PRO A 26 -6.79 -10.40 5.70
C PRO A 26 -5.51 -9.62 6.02
N ALA A 27 -5.63 -8.43 6.61
CA ALA A 27 -4.48 -7.62 7.00
C ALA A 27 -3.54 -8.34 7.99
N GLU A 28 -4.08 -9.28 8.78
CA GLU A 28 -3.34 -10.13 9.73
C GLU A 28 -2.32 -11.06 9.02
N GLU A 29 -2.51 -11.33 7.72
CA GLU A 29 -1.59 -12.12 6.90
C GLU A 29 -0.55 -11.26 6.15
N ILE A 30 -0.61 -9.93 6.32
CA ILE A 30 0.24 -8.97 5.63
C ILE A 30 1.28 -8.44 6.61
N ASP A 31 2.49 -9.00 6.57
CA ASP A 31 3.62 -8.48 7.33
C ASP A 31 4.37 -7.36 6.57
N ASN A 32 5.37 -6.78 7.21
CA ASN A 32 6.12 -5.65 6.64
C ASN A 32 6.97 -6.06 5.42
N ASP A 33 7.38 -7.33 5.33
CA ASP A 33 8.19 -7.86 4.22
C ASP A 33 7.32 -8.38 3.06
N PHE A 34 5.99 -8.35 3.22
CA PHE A 34 5.04 -8.87 2.25
C PHE A 34 5.16 -8.16 0.90
N ASN A 35 5.58 -8.92 -0.13
CA ASN A 35 5.67 -8.42 -1.49
C ASN A 35 4.29 -8.49 -2.19
N PHE A 36 3.60 -7.35 -2.25
CA PHE A 36 2.25 -7.29 -2.79
C PHE A 36 2.18 -7.44 -4.31
N LYS A 37 3.28 -7.18 -5.02
CA LYS A 37 3.35 -7.34 -6.49
C LYS A 37 3.54 -8.79 -6.89
N ALA A 38 4.18 -9.59 -6.04
CA ALA A 38 4.37 -11.02 -6.29
C ALA A 38 3.08 -11.84 -6.15
N VAL A 39 2.00 -11.26 -5.63
CA VAL A 39 0.68 -11.93 -5.54
C VAL A 39 0.06 -12.11 -6.92
N ASP A 40 0.21 -11.12 -7.79
CA ASP A 40 -0.33 -11.11 -9.15
C ASP A 40 0.51 -10.14 -10.01
N GLU A 41 1.50 -10.69 -10.70
CA GLU A 41 2.47 -9.90 -11.50
C GLU A 41 1.79 -9.16 -12.65
N ASP A 42 0.73 -9.73 -13.24
CA ASP A 42 -0.04 -9.11 -14.31
C ASP A 42 -0.80 -7.87 -13.84
N ARG A 43 -1.03 -7.76 -12.52
CA ARG A 43 -1.69 -6.61 -11.87
C ARG A 43 -0.73 -5.64 -11.20
N ALA A 44 0.59 -5.78 -11.38
CA ALA A 44 1.57 -4.90 -10.75
C ALA A 44 1.33 -3.41 -11.06
N GLU A 45 0.99 -3.06 -12.31
CA GLU A 45 0.67 -1.69 -12.71
C GLU A 45 -0.61 -1.16 -12.01
N TYR A 46 -1.61 -2.03 -11.90
CA TYR A 46 -2.83 -1.73 -11.15
C TYR A 46 -2.51 -1.46 -9.68
N PHE A 47 -1.70 -2.32 -9.04
CA PHE A 47 -1.30 -2.11 -7.65
C PHE A 47 -0.51 -0.80 -7.47
N ASN A 48 0.41 -0.48 -8.37
CA ASN A 48 1.13 0.81 -8.33
C ASN A 48 0.17 1.99 -8.34
N THR A 49 -0.81 1.97 -9.23
CA THR A 49 -1.81 3.03 -9.38
C THR A 49 -2.66 3.18 -8.13
N MET A 50 -3.19 2.07 -7.60
CA MET A 50 -4.06 2.12 -6.42
C MET A 50 -3.31 2.54 -5.16
N VAL A 51 -2.07 2.09 -4.98
CA VAL A 51 -1.23 2.49 -3.86
C VAL A 51 -0.86 3.97 -3.97
N ALA A 52 -0.51 4.46 -5.16
CA ALA A 52 -0.23 5.89 -5.39
C ALA A 52 -1.45 6.77 -5.10
N GLU A 53 -2.64 6.35 -5.53
CA GLU A 53 -3.90 7.05 -5.25
C GLU A 53 -4.19 7.09 -3.74
N ALA A 54 -4.01 5.98 -3.03
CA ALA A 54 -4.19 5.93 -1.58
C ALA A 54 -3.17 6.82 -0.85
N LEU A 55 -1.90 6.79 -1.25
CA LEU A 55 -0.85 7.65 -0.70
C LEU A 55 -1.20 9.14 -0.87
N THR A 56 -1.65 9.53 -2.05
CA THR A 56 -2.01 10.93 -2.35
C THR A 56 -3.27 11.36 -1.62
N SER A 57 -4.34 10.57 -1.68
CA SER A 57 -5.67 10.99 -1.22
C SER A 57 -5.93 10.75 0.27
N PHE A 58 -5.37 9.69 0.85
CA PHE A 58 -5.61 9.30 2.24
C PHE A 58 -4.43 9.63 3.15
N PHE A 59 -3.20 9.37 2.71
CA PHE A 59 -2.00 9.68 3.50
C PHE A 59 -1.47 11.10 3.28
N ASN A 60 -2.03 11.87 2.33
CA ASN A 60 -1.58 13.21 1.93
C ASN A 60 -0.11 13.25 1.49
N VAL A 61 0.37 12.18 0.85
CA VAL A 61 1.72 12.04 0.30
C VAL A 61 1.62 12.06 -1.23
N PRO A 62 1.87 13.22 -1.90
CA PRO A 62 1.81 13.31 -3.36
C PRO A 62 2.67 12.24 -4.01
N THR A 63 2.04 11.31 -4.72
CA THR A 63 2.69 10.11 -5.24
C THR A 63 2.08 9.74 -6.58
N GLU A 64 2.93 9.51 -7.57
CA GLU A 64 2.53 8.95 -8.87
C GLU A 64 2.76 7.43 -8.90
N SER A 65 2.14 6.72 -9.84
CA SER A 65 2.34 5.26 -9.97
C SER A 65 3.81 4.90 -10.21
N THR A 66 4.54 5.73 -10.94
CA THR A 66 5.98 5.59 -11.23
C THR A 66 6.86 5.70 -9.98
N ASP A 67 6.42 6.42 -8.95
CA ASP A 67 7.11 6.46 -7.65
C ASP A 67 6.94 5.14 -6.87
N VAL A 68 5.84 4.42 -7.13
CA VAL A 68 5.51 3.14 -6.48
C VAL A 68 6.09 1.95 -7.24
N GLU A 69 6.35 2.07 -8.54
CA GLU A 69 7.00 1.05 -9.36
C GLU A 69 8.22 0.36 -8.70
N PRO A 70 9.19 1.08 -8.10
CA PRO A 70 10.33 0.44 -7.45
C PRO A 70 10.02 -0.17 -6.07
N LEU A 71 8.87 0.16 -5.48
CA LEU A 71 8.47 -0.26 -4.12
C LEU A 71 7.70 -1.58 -4.18
N SER A 72 8.12 -2.60 -3.45
CA SER A 72 7.52 -3.94 -3.57
C SER A 72 6.90 -4.44 -2.28
N THR A 73 7.38 -3.96 -1.14
CA THR A 73 6.96 -4.43 0.18
C THR A 73 6.09 -3.42 0.90
N VAL A 74 5.39 -3.88 1.94
CA VAL A 74 4.68 -3.01 2.89
C VAL A 74 5.65 -2.02 3.52
N GLN A 75 6.85 -2.47 3.93
CA GLN A 75 7.86 -1.61 4.53
C GLN A 75 8.32 -0.49 3.59
N ASP A 76 8.42 -0.75 2.28
CA ASP A 76 8.77 0.28 1.30
C ASP A 76 7.73 1.41 1.29
N ILE A 77 6.44 1.07 1.36
CA ILE A 77 5.35 2.04 1.38
C ILE A 77 5.34 2.81 2.70
N VAL A 78 5.51 2.12 3.83
CA VAL A 78 5.64 2.76 5.15
C VAL A 78 6.82 3.75 5.17
N ASN A 79 7.97 3.34 4.63
CA ASN A 79 9.15 4.19 4.54
C ASN A 79 8.88 5.42 3.66
N ARG A 80 8.16 5.27 2.54
CA ARG A 80 7.79 6.42 1.71
C ARG A 80 6.91 7.41 2.47
N ILE A 81 5.91 6.93 3.21
CA ILE A 81 5.03 7.81 4.01
C ILE A 81 5.82 8.56 5.08
N ASN A 82 6.72 7.87 5.79
CA ASN A 82 7.46 8.48 6.90
C ASN A 82 8.57 9.45 6.44
N ASN A 83 9.00 9.37 5.18
CA ASN A 83 10.04 10.24 4.60
C ASN A 83 9.46 11.39 3.75
N ALA A 84 8.13 11.53 3.70
CA ALA A 84 7.43 12.57 2.95
C ALA A 84 7.35 13.92 3.68
#